data_AF-A0A520XFA7-F1
#
_entry.id   AF-A0A520XFA7-F1
#
_cell.length_a   1.000
_cell.length_b   1.000
_cell.length_c   1.000
_cell.angle_alpha   90.00
_cell.angle_beta   90.00
_cell.angle_gamma   90.00
#
_symmetry.space_group_name_H-M   'P 1'
#
loop_
_entity.id
_entity.type
_entity.pdbx_description
1 polymer ?
#
loop_
_entity_poly.entity_id
_entity_poly.type
_entity_poly.pdbx_seq_one_letter_code
_entity_poly.pdbx_strand_id
1 'polypeptide(L)'
;MGKLVNNINRNFYFNKLKMLKNNIKKKLSNISYVFYSITPILKIVFKLIYFLIFISLPIFLLYYWNFKYVSKIIYFLKISWWPLVTVFVILLFKDNIGKLIDELNELYIFGNKAKRDKQPPNQEILYNKVDIKKIEEVYEQSKEDIIKNFSDNVNTLKEQLANKEIELDFERIYNVIYGSQIFILDYLNVSNAIISFDQINRYYRETQNKQHPFLNNIDISQYLSFLTSSQLLELADLNNYRITKKGKDFIKYIKERQYNLNKPF
;
A
#
# COMPACT_ATOMS: atom_id res chain seq x y z
N MET A 1 76.27 -69.92 3.30
CA MET A 1 76.00 -68.71 4.10
C MET A 1 75.69 -67.44 3.29
N GLY A 2 76.24 -67.23 2.07
CA GLY A 2 76.02 -65.99 1.31
C GLY A 2 74.58 -65.66 0.85
N LYS A 3 73.72 -66.66 0.63
CA LYS A 3 72.31 -66.42 0.23
C LYS A 3 71.43 -65.87 1.37
N LEU A 4 71.77 -66.17 2.63
CA LEU A 4 71.00 -65.69 3.79
C LEU A 4 71.31 -64.21 4.10
N VAL A 5 72.57 -63.80 4.01
CA VAL A 5 72.99 -62.41 4.25
C VAL A 5 72.40 -61.45 3.21
N ASN A 6 72.30 -61.88 1.94
CA ASN A 6 71.76 -61.05 0.87
C ASN A 6 70.24 -60.83 1.01
N ASN A 7 69.51 -61.79 1.61
CA ASN A 7 68.06 -61.68 1.81
C ASN A 7 67.71 -60.74 2.99
N ILE A 8 68.55 -60.70 4.02
CA ILE A 8 68.39 -59.81 5.17
C ILE A 8 68.56 -58.34 4.74
N ASN A 9 69.58 -58.03 3.93
CA ASN A 9 69.78 -56.67 3.43
C ASN A 9 68.62 -56.19 2.53
N ARG A 10 68.09 -57.03 1.63
CA ARG A 10 66.93 -56.65 0.80
C ARG A 10 65.69 -56.30 1.62
N ASN A 11 65.38 -57.09 2.65
CA ASN A 11 64.23 -56.82 3.52
C ASN A 11 64.39 -55.51 4.32
N PHE A 12 65.61 -55.18 4.74
CA PHE A 12 65.89 -53.92 5.43
C PHE A 12 65.63 -52.69 4.53
N TYR A 13 66.16 -52.69 3.30
CA TYR A 13 65.92 -51.60 2.36
C TYR A 13 64.45 -51.47 1.96
N PHE A 14 63.75 -52.59 1.76
CA PHE A 14 62.32 -52.58 1.41
C PHE A 14 61.47 -51.98 2.53
N ASN A 15 61.73 -52.34 3.79
CA ASN A 15 61.03 -51.79 4.94
C ASN A 15 61.33 -50.29 5.15
N LYS A 16 62.58 -49.86 4.92
CA LYS A 16 62.96 -48.43 4.98
C LYS A 16 62.25 -47.61 3.90
N LEU A 17 62.16 -48.12 2.67
CA LEU A 17 61.41 -47.47 1.58
C LEU A 17 59.91 -47.43 1.87
N LYS A 18 59.33 -48.48 2.46
CA LYS A 18 57.92 -48.52 2.87
C LYS A 18 57.62 -47.49 3.97
N MET A 19 58.51 -47.36 4.97
CA MET A 19 58.41 -46.31 5.98
C MET A 19 58.50 -44.90 5.38
N LEU A 20 59.46 -44.65 4.50
CA LEU A 20 59.60 -43.35 3.82
C LEU A 20 58.35 -43.00 3.00
N LYS A 21 57.82 -43.96 2.24
CA LYS A 21 56.58 -43.78 1.45
C LYS A 21 55.39 -43.44 2.35
N ASN A 22 55.26 -44.10 3.49
CA ASN A 22 54.17 -43.83 4.45
C ASN A 22 54.32 -42.45 5.10
N ASN A 23 55.54 -42.04 5.47
CA ASN A 23 55.79 -40.71 6.03
C ASN A 23 55.51 -39.60 5.02
N ILE A 24 55.91 -39.78 3.75
CA ILE A 24 55.59 -38.85 2.67
C ILE A 24 54.08 -38.78 2.44
N LYS A 25 53.39 -39.93 2.39
CA LYS A 25 51.93 -39.97 2.20
C LYS A 25 51.19 -39.26 3.34
N LYS A 26 51.63 -39.45 4.60
CA LYS A 26 51.08 -38.77 5.78
C LYS A 26 51.34 -37.26 5.76
N LYS A 27 52.53 -36.83 5.29
CA LYS A 27 52.85 -35.41 5.16
C LYS A 27 52.01 -34.75 4.05
N LEU A 28 51.83 -35.44 2.92
CA LEU A 28 50.97 -34.99 1.83
C LEU A 28 49.49 -34.92 2.23
N SER A 29 48.98 -35.88 3.00
CA SER A 29 47.58 -35.83 3.48
C SER A 29 47.33 -34.66 4.42
N ASN A 30 48.30 -34.34 5.29
CA ASN A 30 48.22 -33.17 6.16
C ASN A 30 48.22 -31.86 5.36
N ILE A 31 49.02 -31.77 4.30
CA ILE A 31 49.03 -30.61 3.41
C ILE A 31 47.68 -30.47 2.69
N SER A 32 47.11 -31.55 2.16
CA SER A 32 45.81 -31.50 1.48
C SER A 32 44.67 -31.06 2.41
N TYR A 33 44.72 -31.45 3.69
CA TYR A 33 43.73 -31.05 4.68
C TYR A 33 43.78 -29.55 4.97
N VAL A 34 45.00 -28.99 5.06
CA VAL A 34 45.22 -27.54 5.21
C VAL A 34 44.72 -26.77 3.98
N PHE A 35 44.96 -27.28 2.78
CA PHE A 35 44.41 -26.63 1.57
C PHE A 35 42.88 -26.66 1.54
N TYR A 36 42.25 -27.78 1.93
CA TYR A 36 40.80 -27.90 1.95
C TYR A 36 40.14 -26.91 2.93
N SER A 37 40.73 -26.73 4.11
CA SER A 37 40.21 -25.81 5.14
C SER A 37 40.36 -24.33 4.79
N ILE A 38 41.31 -23.97 3.92
CA ILE A 38 41.55 -22.57 3.49
C ILE A 38 40.60 -22.15 2.36
N THR A 39 40.09 -23.08 1.54
CA THR A 39 39.21 -22.75 0.41
C THR A 39 37.94 -21.94 0.74
N PRO A 40 37.18 -22.19 1.84
CA PRO A 40 36.00 -21.38 2.15
C PRO A 40 36.37 -19.96 2.59
N ILE A 41 37.45 -19.80 3.36
CA ILE A 41 37.93 -18.49 3.84
C ILE A 41 38.34 -17.64 2.64
N LEU A 42 39.07 -18.23 1.69
CA LEU A 42 39.49 -17.54 0.47
C LEU A 42 38.28 -17.05 -0.35
N LYS A 43 37.23 -17.87 -0.48
CA LYS A 43 35.98 -17.47 -1.17
C LYS A 43 35.28 -16.29 -0.49
N ILE A 44 35.28 -16.23 0.84
CA ILE A 44 34.68 -15.11 1.59
C ILE A 44 35.49 -13.83 1.36
N VAL A 45 36.82 -13.93 1.43
CA VAL A 45 37.71 -12.79 1.17
C VAL A 45 37.51 -12.24 -0.25
N PHE A 46 37.43 -13.12 -1.26
CA PHE A 46 37.14 -12.68 -2.63
C PHE A 46 35.77 -12.01 -2.78
N LYS A 47 34.72 -12.50 -2.11
CA LYS A 47 33.40 -11.84 -2.11
C LYS A 47 33.46 -10.44 -1.47
N LEU A 48 34.19 -10.28 -0.37
CA LEU A 48 34.36 -8.98 0.28
C LEU A 48 35.14 -8.00 -0.60
N ILE A 49 36.22 -8.45 -1.24
CA ILE A 49 36.99 -7.63 -2.19
C ILE A 49 36.09 -7.21 -3.36
N TYR A 50 35.34 -8.15 -3.94
CA TYR A 50 34.40 -7.83 -5.02
C TYR A 50 33.34 -6.81 -4.58
N PHE A 51 32.79 -6.95 -3.38
CA PHE A 51 31.80 -6.01 -2.82
C PHE A 51 32.39 -4.62 -2.61
N LEU A 52 33.63 -4.53 -2.11
CA LEU A 52 34.34 -3.26 -1.95
C LEU A 52 34.62 -2.57 -3.29
N ILE A 53 35.03 -3.34 -4.30
CA ILE A 53 35.19 -2.83 -5.68
C ILE A 53 33.85 -2.36 -6.23
N PHE A 54 32.77 -3.13 -6.03
CA PHE A 54 31.44 -2.80 -6.53
C PHE A 54 30.86 -1.51 -5.91
N ILE A 55 31.13 -1.24 -4.63
CA ILE A 55 30.70 -0.01 -3.95
C ILE A 55 31.60 1.18 -4.31
N SER A 56 32.91 0.97 -4.40
CA SER A 56 33.86 2.05 -4.69
C SER A 56 33.79 2.52 -6.14
N LEU A 57 33.46 1.64 -7.09
CA LEU A 57 33.33 1.98 -8.50
C LEU A 57 32.34 3.14 -8.78
N PRO A 58 31.08 3.11 -8.31
CA PRO A 58 30.15 4.22 -8.51
C PRO A 58 30.58 5.50 -7.78
N ILE A 59 31.20 5.41 -6.61
CA ILE A 59 31.72 6.57 -5.87
C ILE A 59 32.89 7.21 -6.63
N PHE A 60 33.80 6.39 -7.14
CA PHE A 60 34.93 6.84 -7.95
C PHE A 60 34.45 7.44 -9.28
N LEU A 61 33.48 6.81 -9.94
CA LEU A 61 32.83 7.36 -11.14
C LEU A 61 32.14 8.68 -10.85
N LEU A 62 31.44 8.82 -9.72
CA LEU A 62 30.83 10.07 -9.28
C LEU A 62 31.86 11.17 -8.98
N TYR A 63 33.01 10.80 -8.40
CA TYR A 63 34.08 11.74 -8.09
C TYR A 63 34.83 12.22 -9.34
N TYR A 64 35.11 11.32 -10.29
CA TYR A 64 35.83 11.66 -11.51
C TYR A 64 34.93 12.26 -12.60
N TRP A 65 33.61 12.11 -12.50
CA TRP A 65 32.71 12.67 -13.50
C TRP A 65 32.48 14.17 -13.33
N ASN A 66 32.81 14.89 -14.39
CA ASN A 66 32.54 16.31 -14.57
C ASN A 66 31.05 16.60 -14.33
N PHE A 67 30.74 17.38 -13.28
CA PHE A 67 29.40 17.68 -12.76
C PHE A 67 28.38 18.11 -13.83
N LYS A 68 28.85 18.65 -14.96
CA LYS A 68 28.04 19.11 -16.07
C LYS A 68 27.18 18.02 -16.73
N TYR A 69 27.60 16.75 -16.67
CA TYR A 69 26.85 15.63 -17.27
C TYR A 69 25.99 14.86 -16.26
N VAL A 70 26.31 14.95 -14.97
CA VAL A 70 25.59 14.24 -13.90
C VAL A 70 24.12 14.66 -13.84
N SER A 71 23.84 15.96 -13.98
CA SER A 71 22.46 16.47 -14.00
C SER A 71 21.63 15.91 -15.16
N LYS A 72 22.23 15.77 -16.36
CA LYS A 72 21.56 15.20 -17.54
C LYS A 72 21.25 13.71 -17.36
N ILE A 73 22.17 12.96 -16.77
CA ILE A 73 21.99 11.52 -16.48
C ILE A 73 20.92 11.32 -15.40
N ILE A 74 20.92 12.12 -14.33
CA ILE A 74 19.87 12.07 -13.30
C ILE A 74 18.50 12.36 -13.91
N TYR A 75 18.41 13.36 -14.80
CA TYR A 75 17.15 13.68 -15.49
C TYR A 75 16.69 12.51 -16.37
N PHE A 76 17.61 11.90 -17.11
CA PHE A 76 17.32 10.71 -17.93
C PHE A 76 16.87 9.50 -17.09
N LEU A 77 17.52 9.25 -15.95
CA LEU A 77 17.12 8.20 -14.99
C LEU A 77 15.72 8.47 -14.41
N LYS A 78 15.42 9.72 -14.02
CA LYS A 78 14.10 10.10 -13.52
C LYS A 78 13.01 9.87 -14.55
N ILE A 79 13.28 10.19 -15.82
CA ILE A 79 12.32 9.98 -16.92
C ILE A 79 12.17 8.50 -17.28
N SER A 80 13.25 7.73 -17.23
CA SER A 80 13.25 6.30 -17.57
C SER A 80 12.68 5.42 -16.47
N TRP A 81 12.63 5.92 -15.22
CA TRP A 81 12.11 5.16 -14.08
C TRP A 81 10.61 4.88 -14.19
N TRP A 82 9.82 5.84 -14.68
CA TRP A 82 8.36 5.71 -14.74
C TRP A 82 7.89 4.56 -15.66
N PRO A 83 8.37 4.41 -16.91
CA PRO A 83 8.01 3.26 -17.75
C PRO A 83 8.38 1.92 -17.09
N LEU A 84 9.52 1.86 -16.41
CA LEU A 84 10.02 0.64 -15.78
C LEU A 84 9.16 0.21 -14.59
N VAL A 85 8.78 1.17 -13.73
CA VAL A 85 7.79 0.95 -12.66
C VAL A 85 6.45 0.53 -13.24
N THR A 86 6.00 1.16 -14.33
CA THR A 86 4.71 0.84 -14.98
C THR A 86 4.68 -0.61 -15.47
N VAL A 87 5.72 -1.03 -16.20
CA VAL A 87 5.87 -2.42 -16.67
C VAL A 87 5.92 -3.39 -15.48
N PHE A 88 6.63 -3.02 -14.42
CA PHE A 88 6.73 -3.84 -13.21
C PHE A 88 5.37 -4.02 -12.50
N VAL A 89 4.58 -2.95 -12.37
CA VAL A 89 3.22 -3.01 -11.80
C VAL A 89 2.31 -3.87 -12.68
N ILE A 90 2.34 -3.70 -14.00
CA ILE A 90 1.55 -4.54 -14.92
C ILE A 90 1.91 -6.03 -14.74
N LEU A 91 3.20 -6.36 -14.59
CA LEU A 91 3.64 -7.73 -14.36
C LEU A 91 3.18 -8.28 -13.00
N LEU A 92 3.24 -7.48 -11.93
CA LEU A 92 2.80 -7.90 -10.60
C LEU A 92 1.29 -8.15 -10.53
N PHE A 93 0.50 -7.38 -11.28
CA PHE A 93 -0.96 -7.43 -11.23
C PHE A 93 -1.60 -8.18 -12.40
N LYS A 94 -0.81 -8.72 -13.33
CA LYS A 94 -1.32 -9.40 -14.53
C LYS A 94 -2.37 -10.46 -14.20
N ASP A 95 -2.11 -11.27 -13.17
CA ASP A 95 -3.01 -12.37 -12.77
C ASP A 95 -4.29 -11.86 -12.08
N ASN A 96 -4.23 -10.70 -11.42
CA ASN A 96 -5.38 -10.09 -10.75
C ASN A 96 -6.26 -9.30 -11.73
N ILE A 97 -5.63 -8.61 -12.70
CA ILE A 97 -6.34 -7.85 -13.75
C ILE A 97 -7.15 -8.81 -14.64
N GLY A 98 -6.62 -10.01 -14.94
CA GLY A 98 -7.36 -11.02 -15.71
C GLY A 98 -8.68 -11.40 -15.04
N LYS A 99 -8.65 -11.67 -13.73
CA LYS A 99 -9.86 -12.00 -12.96
C LYS A 99 -10.88 -10.87 -12.93
N LEU A 100 -10.42 -9.62 -12.78
CA LEU A 100 -11.31 -8.46 -12.78
C LEU A 100 -11.97 -8.23 -14.15
N ILE A 101 -11.27 -8.50 -15.26
CA ILE A 101 -11.84 -8.37 -16.61
C ILE A 101 -12.88 -9.48 -16.85
N ASP A 102 -12.61 -10.70 -16.41
CA ASP A 102 -13.57 -11.80 -16.49
C ASP A 102 -14.82 -11.49 -15.63
N GLU A 103 -14.63 -10.92 -14.45
CA GLU A 103 -15.71 -10.52 -13.54
C GLU A 103 -16.50 -9.31 -14.05
N LEU A 104 -15.86 -8.37 -14.78
CA LEU A 104 -16.55 -7.26 -15.47
C LEU A 104 -17.37 -7.74 -16.68
N ASN A 105 -16.94 -8.79 -17.38
CA ASN A 105 -17.75 -9.42 -18.44
C ASN A 105 -18.92 -10.23 -17.86
N GLU A 106 -18.80 -10.67 -16.61
CA GLU A 106 -19.87 -11.32 -15.84
C GLU A 106 -20.66 -10.35 -14.95
N LEU A 107 -20.45 -9.03 -15.06
CA LEU A 107 -21.29 -8.07 -14.36
C LEU A 107 -22.72 -8.13 -14.89
N TYR A 108 -23.51 -8.92 -14.17
CA TYR A 108 -24.94 -8.83 -13.98
C TYR A 108 -25.39 -7.37 -14.01
N ILE A 109 -25.86 -6.93 -15.17
CA ILE A 109 -26.74 -5.77 -15.26
C ILE A 109 -28.03 -6.20 -14.56
N PHE A 110 -28.15 -5.88 -13.27
CA PHE A 110 -29.38 -5.93 -12.49
C PHE A 110 -30.15 -7.27 -12.55
N GLY A 111 -29.69 -8.29 -11.81
CA GLY A 111 -30.55 -9.33 -11.24
C GLY A 111 -31.35 -10.24 -12.19
N ASN A 112 -31.27 -10.06 -13.51
CA ASN A 112 -32.00 -10.86 -14.48
C ASN A 112 -31.04 -11.38 -15.56
N LYS A 113 -30.99 -12.70 -15.69
CA LYS A 113 -30.39 -13.37 -16.85
C LYS A 113 -31.20 -13.00 -18.09
N ALA A 114 -30.83 -11.91 -18.76
CA ALA A 114 -31.36 -11.61 -20.08
C ALA A 114 -30.79 -12.62 -21.09
N LYS A 115 -31.40 -13.82 -21.12
CA LYS A 115 -31.35 -14.64 -22.33
C LYS A 115 -32.04 -13.83 -23.43
N ARG A 116 -31.27 -13.53 -24.47
CA ARG A 116 -31.72 -12.86 -25.69
C ARG A 116 -32.60 -13.82 -26.48
N ASP A 117 -33.80 -14.08 -25.99
CA ASP A 117 -34.78 -14.93 -26.64
C ASP A 117 -36.12 -14.19 -26.79
N LYS A 118 -36.60 -14.24 -28.05
CA LYS A 118 -37.96 -13.99 -28.57
C LYS A 118 -38.21 -12.64 -29.26
N GLN A 119 -38.41 -12.78 -30.58
CA GLN A 119 -39.10 -11.85 -31.47
C GLN A 119 -40.38 -11.29 -30.85
N PRO A 120 -40.69 -10.00 -31.09
CA PRO A 120 -41.97 -9.44 -30.67
C PRO A 120 -43.14 -10.08 -31.44
N PRO A 121 -44.29 -10.29 -30.77
CA PRO A 121 -45.49 -10.82 -31.41
C PRO A 121 -46.06 -9.82 -32.40
N ASN A 122 -46.53 -10.35 -33.53
CA ASN A 122 -47.19 -9.63 -34.59
C ASN A 122 -48.49 -9.00 -34.03
N GLN A 123 -48.52 -7.67 -33.90
CA GLN A 123 -49.71 -6.94 -33.49
C GLN A 123 -50.51 -6.57 -34.74
N GLU A 124 -51.74 -7.09 -34.84
CA GLU A 124 -52.72 -6.62 -35.81
C GLU A 124 -53.15 -5.19 -35.42
N ILE A 125 -52.90 -4.24 -36.31
CA ILE A 125 -53.22 -2.83 -36.11
C ILE A 125 -54.71 -2.64 -36.37
N LEU A 126 -55.50 -2.60 -35.28
CA LEU A 126 -56.89 -2.16 -35.33
C LEU A 126 -56.92 -0.63 -35.48
N TYR A 127 -57.12 -0.14 -36.71
CA TYR A 127 -57.29 1.28 -37.02
C TYR A 127 -58.64 1.79 -36.50
N ASN A 128 -58.70 2.10 -35.21
CA ASN A 128 -59.72 3.02 -34.69
C ASN A 128 -59.34 4.44 -35.13
N LYS A 129 -60.31 5.18 -35.66
CA LYS A 129 -60.17 6.59 -36.06
C LYS A 129 -59.96 7.44 -34.80
N VAL A 130 -58.71 7.56 -34.37
CA VAL A 130 -58.34 8.33 -33.19
C VAL A 130 -58.46 9.81 -33.48
N ASP A 131 -59.14 10.53 -32.59
CA ASP A 131 -59.27 11.98 -32.62
C ASP A 131 -57.89 12.61 -32.34
N ILE A 132 -57.27 13.14 -33.40
CA ILE A 132 -55.88 13.61 -33.43
C ILE A 132 -55.62 14.69 -32.37
N LYS A 133 -56.63 15.53 -32.07
CA LYS A 133 -56.50 16.58 -31.04
C LYS A 133 -56.32 16.02 -29.63
N LYS A 134 -56.96 14.90 -29.33
CA LYS A 134 -56.87 14.26 -28.01
C LYS A 134 -55.55 13.53 -27.81
N ILE A 135 -54.92 13.08 -28.90
CA ILE A 135 -53.58 12.47 -28.86
C ILE A 135 -52.53 13.54 -28.55
N GLU A 136 -52.65 14.73 -29.15
CA GLU A 136 -51.64 15.79 -29.00
C GLU A 136 -51.61 16.35 -27.57
N GLU A 137 -52.77 16.54 -26.93
CA GLU A 137 -52.87 16.91 -25.51
C GLU A 137 -52.30 15.83 -24.57
N VAL A 138 -52.59 14.55 -24.84
CA VAL A 138 -52.04 13.42 -24.05
C VAL A 138 -50.53 13.30 -24.25
N TYR A 139 -50.02 13.60 -25.45
CA TYR A 139 -48.59 13.53 -25.76
C TYR A 139 -47.83 14.63 -25.00
N GLU A 140 -48.31 15.88 -25.02
CA GLU A 140 -47.67 16.97 -24.29
C GLU A 140 -47.75 16.78 -22.76
N GLN A 141 -48.87 16.31 -22.20
CA GLN A 141 -48.96 15.94 -20.78
C GLN A 141 -47.97 14.82 -20.42
N SER A 142 -47.88 13.77 -21.24
CA SER A 142 -46.95 12.66 -20.98
C SER A 142 -45.49 13.10 -21.02
N LYS A 143 -45.15 14.07 -21.87
CA LYS A 143 -43.80 14.61 -22.01
C LYS A 143 -43.41 15.45 -20.80
N GLU A 144 -44.32 16.28 -20.27
CA GLU A 144 -44.10 17.02 -19.03
C GLU A 144 -43.90 16.08 -17.83
N ASP A 145 -44.71 15.03 -17.70
CA ASP A 145 -44.57 14.03 -16.64
C ASP A 145 -43.25 13.25 -16.75
N ILE A 146 -42.82 12.88 -17.96
CA ILE A 146 -41.53 12.21 -18.19
C ILE A 146 -40.37 13.13 -17.82
N ILE A 147 -40.40 14.40 -18.24
CA ILE A 147 -39.34 15.37 -17.92
C ILE A 147 -39.27 15.62 -16.42
N LYS A 148 -40.42 15.78 -15.75
CA LYS A 148 -40.49 15.99 -14.31
C LYS A 148 -39.97 14.77 -13.55
N ASN A 149 -40.44 13.57 -13.87
CA ASN A 149 -39.96 12.32 -13.26
C ASN A 149 -38.46 12.12 -13.48
N PHE A 150 -37.95 12.43 -14.67
CA PHE A 150 -36.52 12.35 -14.96
C PHE A 150 -35.72 13.37 -14.13
N SER A 151 -36.20 14.62 -14.04
CA SER A 151 -35.57 15.66 -13.20
C SER A 151 -35.53 15.27 -11.72
N ASP A 152 -36.64 14.75 -11.18
CA ASP A 152 -36.72 14.31 -9.79
C ASP A 152 -35.78 13.11 -9.53
N ASN A 153 -35.69 12.18 -10.48
CA ASN A 153 -34.71 11.08 -10.43
C ASN A 153 -33.26 11.58 -10.48
N VAL A 154 -32.96 12.59 -11.31
CA VAL A 154 -31.61 13.17 -11.38
C VAL A 154 -31.25 13.87 -10.07
N ASN A 155 -32.19 14.59 -9.46
CA ASN A 155 -31.95 15.30 -8.19
C ASN A 155 -31.76 14.33 -7.03
N THR A 156 -32.58 13.28 -6.93
CA THR A 156 -32.43 12.23 -5.92
C THR A 156 -31.11 11.48 -6.08
N LEU A 157 -30.70 11.15 -7.30
CA LEU A 157 -29.39 10.53 -7.57
C LEU A 157 -28.22 11.45 -7.18
N LYS A 158 -28.31 12.75 -7.46
CA LYS A 158 -27.29 13.72 -7.04
C LYS A 158 -27.18 13.81 -5.52
N GLU A 159 -28.30 13.82 -4.82
CA GLU A 159 -28.33 13.81 -3.36
C GLU A 159 -27.73 12.52 -2.79
N GLN A 160 -28.12 11.37 -3.33
CA GLN A 160 -27.55 10.08 -2.95
C GLN A 160 -26.04 10.03 -3.17
N LEU A 161 -25.56 10.54 -4.31
CA LEU A 161 -24.13 10.62 -4.61
C LEU A 161 -23.41 11.52 -3.61
N ALA A 162 -23.92 12.72 -3.34
CA ALA A 162 -23.33 13.64 -2.37
C ALA A 162 -23.27 13.02 -0.96
N ASN A 163 -24.33 12.34 -0.53
CA ASN A 163 -24.35 11.62 0.74
C ASN A 163 -23.29 10.52 0.79
N LYS A 164 -23.11 9.76 -0.30
CA LYS A 164 -22.09 8.71 -0.39
C LYS A 164 -20.67 9.27 -0.35
N GLU A 165 -20.42 10.40 -0.99
CA GLU A 165 -19.13 11.09 -0.92
C GLU A 165 -18.80 11.55 0.50
N ILE A 166 -19.80 12.08 1.23
CA ILE A 166 -19.64 12.48 2.64
C ILE A 166 -19.36 11.26 3.53
N GLU A 167 -20.12 10.16 3.38
CA GLU A 167 -19.88 8.93 4.13
C GLU A 167 -18.46 8.40 3.90
N LEU A 168 -18.01 8.39 2.64
CA LEU A 168 -16.69 7.91 2.26
C LEU A 168 -15.56 8.80 2.81
N ASP A 169 -15.76 10.12 2.84
CA ASP A 169 -14.83 11.04 3.51
C ASP A 169 -14.76 10.76 5.03
N PHE A 170 -15.89 10.54 5.68
CA PHE A 170 -15.93 10.19 7.11
C PHE A 170 -15.27 8.84 7.40
N GLU A 171 -15.41 7.83 6.53
CA GLU A 171 -14.69 6.56 6.68
C GLU A 171 -13.17 6.75 6.61
N ARG A 172 -12.71 7.54 5.63
CA ARG A 172 -11.28 7.86 5.49
C ARG A 172 -10.74 8.57 6.73
N ILE A 173 -11.50 9.55 7.25
CA ILE A 173 -11.15 10.25 8.48
C ILE A 173 -11.12 9.28 9.66
N TYR A 174 -12.13 8.42 9.84
CA TYR A 174 -12.20 7.46 10.95
C TYR A 174 -11.02 6.47 10.96
N ASN A 175 -10.57 6.05 9.78
CA ASN A 175 -9.44 5.14 9.66
C ASN A 175 -8.13 5.75 10.15
N VAL A 176 -7.95 7.07 10.00
CA VAL A 176 -6.71 7.78 10.33
C VAL A 176 -6.74 8.50 11.68
N ILE A 177 -7.91 8.97 12.11
CA ILE A 177 -8.08 9.72 13.37
C ILE A 177 -7.76 8.84 14.59
N TYR A 178 -7.20 9.47 15.63
CA TYR A 178 -6.91 8.83 16.89
C TYR A 178 -8.12 8.81 17.85
N GLY A 179 -8.21 7.80 18.72
CA GLY A 179 -9.26 7.70 19.74
C GLY A 179 -9.32 8.91 20.67
N SER A 180 -8.16 9.41 21.09
CA SER A 180 -8.05 10.62 21.91
C SER A 180 -8.51 11.88 21.19
N GLN A 181 -8.40 11.94 19.86
CA GLN A 181 -8.93 13.04 19.07
C GLN A 181 -10.46 12.95 18.96
N ILE A 182 -11.00 11.74 18.75
CA ILE A 182 -12.44 11.49 18.77
C ILE A 182 -13.04 11.92 20.11
N PHE A 183 -12.36 11.62 21.22
CA PHE A 183 -12.81 12.06 22.55
C PHE A 183 -12.89 13.59 22.68
N ILE A 184 -11.88 14.33 22.20
CA ILE A 184 -11.90 15.81 22.20
C ILE A 184 -13.08 16.33 21.38
N LEU A 185 -13.32 15.76 20.19
CA LEU A 185 -14.44 16.14 19.34
C LEU A 185 -15.78 15.84 20.01
N ASP A 186 -15.96 14.68 20.64
CA ASP A 186 -17.21 14.35 21.34
C ASP A 186 -17.43 15.26 22.56
N TYR A 187 -16.37 15.55 23.32
CA TYR A 187 -16.42 16.51 24.43
C TYR A 187 -16.88 17.90 23.96
N LEU A 188 -16.32 18.40 22.86
CA LEU A 188 -16.72 19.68 22.27
C LEU A 188 -18.14 19.65 21.70
N ASN A 189 -18.56 18.53 21.14
CA ASN A 189 -19.92 18.35 20.61
C ASN A 189 -20.97 18.41 21.73
N VAL A 190 -20.71 17.75 22.87
CA VAL A 190 -21.63 17.71 24.03
C VAL A 190 -21.67 19.05 24.75
N SER A 191 -20.51 19.67 24.97
CA SER A 191 -20.42 20.95 25.69
C SER A 191 -20.81 22.16 24.83
N ASN A 192 -20.79 22.02 23.50
CA ASN A 192 -20.85 23.12 22.54
C ASN A 192 -19.89 24.27 22.90
N ALA A 193 -18.78 23.93 23.56
CA ALA A 193 -17.85 24.87 24.16
C ALA A 193 -16.69 25.20 23.23
N ILE A 194 -15.97 26.25 23.60
CA ILE A 194 -14.66 26.59 23.08
C ILE A 194 -13.63 26.03 24.06
N ILE A 195 -12.60 25.36 23.54
CA ILE A 195 -11.52 24.78 24.36
C ILE A 195 -10.20 25.51 24.07
N SER A 196 -9.43 25.82 25.11
CA SER A 196 -8.11 26.43 24.91
C SER A 196 -7.07 25.39 24.48
N PHE A 197 -6.04 25.84 23.78
CA PHE A 197 -4.89 25.00 23.43
C PHE A 197 -4.27 24.34 24.67
N ASP A 198 -4.15 25.06 25.79
CA ASP A 198 -3.57 24.52 27.02
C ASP A 198 -4.42 23.39 27.63
N GLN A 199 -5.73 23.45 27.48
CA GLN A 199 -6.63 22.35 27.88
C GLN A 199 -6.42 21.13 26.98
N ILE A 200 -6.37 21.33 25.66
CA ILE A 200 -6.07 20.23 24.72
C ILE A 200 -4.69 19.64 25.00
N ASN A 201 -3.68 20.48 25.27
CA ASN A 201 -2.33 20.05 25.57
C ASN A 201 -2.24 19.21 26.82
N ARG A 202 -2.94 19.60 27.90
CA ARG A 202 -3.03 18.77 29.10
C ARG A 202 -3.65 17.41 28.80
N TYR A 203 -4.77 17.37 28.07
CA TYR A 203 -5.41 16.10 27.68
C TYR A 203 -4.51 15.22 26.80
N TYR A 204 -3.81 15.85 25.84
CA TYR A 204 -2.83 15.18 24.99
C TYR A 204 -1.71 14.52 25.80
N ARG A 205 -1.10 15.27 26.74
CA ARG A 205 -0.02 14.78 27.60
C ARG A 205 -0.48 13.67 28.53
N GLU A 206 -1.69 13.76 29.08
CA GLU A 206 -2.27 12.69 29.89
C GLU A 206 -2.47 11.41 29.08
N THR A 207 -2.95 11.52 27.84
CA THR A 207 -3.13 10.38 26.94
C THR A 207 -1.80 9.75 26.55
N GLN A 208 -0.81 10.60 26.20
CA GLN A 208 0.56 10.19 25.86
C GLN A 208 1.18 9.35 26.98
N ASN A 209 1.00 9.77 28.24
CA ASN A 209 1.53 9.07 29.40
C ASN A 209 0.82 7.75 29.72
N LYS A 210 -0.48 7.64 29.44
CA LYS A 210 -1.30 6.49 29.87
C LYS A 210 -1.29 5.33 28.89
N GLN A 211 -1.27 5.57 27.58
CA GLN A 211 -1.76 4.53 26.67
C GLN A 211 -0.89 4.24 25.43
N HIS A 212 -0.02 5.14 24.93
CA HIS A 212 0.49 4.95 23.57
C HIS A 212 1.95 5.39 23.32
N PRO A 213 2.90 4.45 23.20
CA PRO A 213 4.28 4.72 22.77
C PRO A 213 4.38 5.46 21.42
N PHE A 214 3.38 5.30 20.54
CA PHE A 214 3.35 5.94 19.23
C PHE A 214 3.18 7.48 19.30
N LEU A 215 2.44 7.98 20.30
CA LEU A 215 2.26 9.41 20.49
C LEU A 215 3.54 10.11 20.98
N ASN A 216 4.55 9.37 21.44
CA ASN A 216 5.81 9.96 21.90
C ASN A 216 6.59 10.68 20.78
N ASN A 217 6.35 10.29 19.52
CA ASN A 217 7.02 10.87 18.36
C ASN A 217 6.18 11.95 17.65
N ILE A 218 4.98 12.24 18.15
CA ILE A 218 4.06 13.20 17.55
C ILE A 218 4.07 14.47 18.39
N ASP A 219 4.23 15.62 17.76
CA ASP A 219 4.05 16.90 18.44
C ASP A 219 2.55 17.26 18.50
N ILE A 220 2.15 18.02 19.52
CA ILE A 220 0.77 18.49 19.63
C ILE A 220 0.32 19.29 18.40
N SER A 221 1.23 20.03 17.76
CA SER A 221 0.93 20.75 16.53
C SER A 221 0.52 19.79 15.41
N GLN A 222 1.20 18.65 15.28
CA GLN A 222 0.84 17.60 14.30
C GLN A 222 -0.47 16.94 14.68
N TYR A 223 -0.66 16.64 15.96
CA TYR A 223 -1.91 16.10 16.49
C TYR A 223 -3.12 16.99 16.16
N LEU A 224 -2.99 18.31 16.30
CA LEU A 224 -4.06 19.26 15.94
C LEU A 224 -4.17 19.50 14.45
N SER A 225 -3.05 19.46 13.71
CA SER A 225 -3.03 19.72 12.27
C SER A 225 -3.94 18.79 11.48
N PHE A 226 -4.07 17.53 11.92
CA PHE A 226 -5.00 16.58 11.29
C PHE A 226 -6.46 17.02 11.47
N LEU A 227 -6.84 17.45 12.68
CA LEU A 227 -8.22 17.87 12.98
C LEU A 227 -8.60 19.16 12.28
N THR A 228 -7.67 20.10 12.15
CA THR A 228 -7.91 21.37 11.44
C THR A 228 -7.89 21.18 9.92
N SER A 229 -6.94 20.41 9.38
CA SER A 229 -6.87 20.12 7.93
C SER A 229 -8.05 19.27 7.43
N SER A 230 -8.56 18.36 8.26
CA SER A 230 -9.78 17.58 7.96
C SER A 230 -11.07 18.38 8.18
N GLN A 231 -10.96 19.64 8.60
CA GLN A 231 -12.06 20.56 8.90
C GLN A 231 -13.00 20.05 10.02
N LEU A 232 -12.49 19.28 10.98
CA LEU A 232 -13.26 18.82 12.15
C LEU A 232 -13.20 19.81 13.30
N LEU A 233 -12.07 20.52 13.43
CA LEU A 233 -11.86 21.64 14.33
C LEU A 233 -11.52 22.91 13.55
N GLU A 234 -11.88 24.05 14.10
CA GLU A 234 -11.43 25.36 13.62
C GLU A 234 -11.00 26.25 14.78
N LEU A 235 -10.14 27.21 14.47
CA LEU A 235 -9.73 28.24 15.42
C LEU A 235 -10.90 29.21 15.63
N ALA A 236 -11.38 29.31 16.87
CA ALA A 236 -12.36 30.31 17.27
C ALA A 236 -11.70 31.67 17.49
N ASP A 237 -10.55 31.67 18.20
CA ASP A 237 -9.69 32.82 18.46
C ASP A 237 -8.20 32.41 18.38
N LEU A 238 -7.27 33.29 18.78
CA LEU A 238 -5.82 33.07 18.73
C LEU A 238 -5.33 31.75 19.34
N ASN A 239 -5.98 31.24 20.38
CA ASN A 239 -5.53 30.03 21.09
C ASN A 239 -6.68 29.10 21.50
N ASN A 240 -7.82 29.26 20.83
CA ASN A 240 -9.08 28.64 21.19
C ASN A 240 -9.62 27.87 20.00
N TYR A 241 -10.11 26.66 20.23
CA TYR A 241 -10.64 25.77 19.21
C TYR A 241 -12.12 25.50 19.46
N ARG A 242 -12.87 25.34 18.37
CA ARG A 242 -14.26 24.88 18.40
C ARG A 242 -14.49 23.80 17.35
N ILE A 243 -15.49 22.95 17.59
CA ILE A 243 -15.91 21.93 16.63
C ILE A 243 -16.69 22.56 15.47
N THR A 244 -16.36 22.18 14.24
CA THR A 244 -17.05 22.66 13.04
C THR A 244 -18.38 21.92 12.84
N LYS A 245 -19.20 22.38 11.90
CA LYS A 245 -20.41 21.62 11.47
C LYS A 245 -20.04 20.21 10.98
N LYS A 246 -19.00 20.10 10.14
CA LYS A 246 -18.48 18.82 9.64
C LYS A 246 -18.02 17.91 10.79
N GLY A 247 -17.36 18.47 11.81
CA GLY A 247 -16.95 17.73 13.00
C GLY A 247 -18.14 17.15 13.78
N LYS A 248 -19.22 17.93 13.93
CA LYS A 248 -20.46 17.45 14.57
C LYS A 248 -21.13 16.34 13.76
N ASP A 249 -21.22 16.51 12.45
CA ASP A 249 -21.78 15.50 11.54
C ASP A 249 -20.94 14.21 11.54
N PHE A 250 -19.61 14.33 11.62
CA PHE A 250 -18.70 13.19 11.76
C PHE A 250 -18.93 12.41 13.07
N ILE A 251 -19.09 13.10 14.21
CA ILE A 251 -19.41 12.43 15.49
C ILE A 251 -20.77 11.74 15.44
N LYS A 252 -21.77 12.36 14.80
CA LYS A 252 -23.07 11.73 14.55
C LYS A 252 -22.93 10.46 13.72
N TYR A 253 -22.17 10.51 12.63
CA TYR A 253 -21.88 9.37 11.77
C TYR A 253 -21.24 8.20 12.54
N ILE A 254 -20.22 8.46 13.37
CA ILE A 254 -19.57 7.42 14.20
C ILE A 254 -20.60 6.74 15.12
N LYS A 255 -21.47 7.52 15.77
CA LYS A 255 -22.49 7.01 16.71
C LYS A 255 -23.55 6.17 15.98
N GLU A 256 -24.02 6.63 14.82
CA GLU A 256 -25.01 5.91 14.00
C GLU A 256 -24.46 4.58 13.47
N ARG A 257 -23.17 4.53 13.11
CA ARG A 257 -22.48 3.31 12.64
C ARG A 257 -21.98 2.41 13.78
N GLN A 258 -22.20 2.80 15.04
CA GLN A 258 -21.72 2.07 16.23
C GLN A 258 -20.21 1.83 16.22
N TYR A 259 -19.45 2.78 15.65
CA TYR A 259 -18.00 2.73 15.66
C TYR A 259 -17.46 2.98 17.06
N ASN A 260 -16.33 2.35 17.38
CA ASN A 260 -15.71 2.47 18.69
C ASN A 260 -15.13 3.89 18.88
N LEU A 261 -15.66 4.63 19.84
CA LEU A 261 -15.17 5.95 20.26
C LEU A 261 -13.82 5.84 20.98
N ASN A 262 -13.58 4.72 21.68
CA ASN A 262 -12.35 4.41 22.40
C ASN A 262 -11.40 3.59 21.51
N LYS A 263 -11.11 4.12 20.32
CA LYS A 263 -10.19 3.47 19.39
C LYS A 263 -8.80 3.37 20.04
N PRO A 264 -8.12 2.21 19.98
CA PRO A 264 -6.78 2.04 20.56
C PRO A 264 -5.69 2.81 19.80
N PHE A 265 -6.04 3.36 18.63
CA PHE A 265 -5.18 4.22 17.81
C PHE A 265 -6.00 5.43 17.46
#